data_AF-A0A821SK94-F1
#
_entry.id   AF-A0A821SK94-F1
#
_cell.length_a   1.000
_cell.length_b   1.000
_cell.length_c   1.000
_cell.angle_alpha   90.00
_cell.angle_beta   90.00
_cell.angle_gamma   90.00
#
_symmetry.space_group_name_H-M   'P 1'
#
loop_
_entity.id
_entity.type
_entity.pdbx_description
1 polymer ?
#
loop_
_entity_poly.entity_id
_entity_poly.type
_entity_poly.pdbx_seq_one_letter_code
_entity_poly.pdbx_strand_id
1 'polypeptide(L)'
;FFCISIDNIFILTQSIQRDRRLVNEDVESQIGRIVGRVGLAMLLTSVSESIAFFLGALTPMPAVRLFSLHAGMSVLIDFLLQITIFISLITIDQKRTIKNRFDIFCCLQISSTDSNSPYRWKWFKKKSINKNLNSLETSTIKENEINEDNSNEIDGFLYRIFKYNYAPFIMNDYIRPLVIFIFFTWLAASIALIPYVKIGLEQNITMAKDSYMIEYFSALKQYLAVGPPVYFIIKPGK
;
A
#
# COMPACT_ATOMS: atom_id res chain seq x y z
N PHE A 1 3.74 3.40 9.31
CA PHE A 1 3.93 4.66 8.55
C PHE A 1 4.60 4.38 7.22
N PHE A 2 5.83 3.84 7.20
CA PHE A 2 6.52 3.50 5.95
C PHE A 2 5.71 2.69 4.92
N CYS A 3 4.98 1.64 5.34
CA CYS A 3 4.14 0.87 4.42
C CYS A 3 3.03 1.73 3.77
N ILE A 4 2.34 2.55 4.56
CA ILE A 4 1.30 3.47 4.07
C ILE A 4 1.88 4.43 3.02
N SER A 5 3.03 5.03 3.32
CA SER A 5 3.69 5.98 2.42
C SER A 5 4.15 5.30 1.12
N ILE A 6 4.68 4.07 1.19
CA ILE A 6 5.04 3.29 0.00
C ILE A 6 3.81 2.99 -0.84
N ASP A 7 2.70 2.57 -0.24
CA ASP A 7 1.48 2.23 -0.99
C ASP A 7 0.97 3.45 -1.76
N ASN A 8 0.96 4.63 -1.13
CA ASN A 8 0.57 5.86 -1.82
C ASN A 8 1.57 6.24 -2.94
N ILE A 9 2.88 6.10 -2.73
CA ILE A 9 3.90 6.37 -3.77
C ILE A 9 3.76 5.38 -4.93
N PHE A 10 3.48 4.11 -4.65
CA PHE A 10 3.32 3.06 -5.63
C PHE A 10 2.08 3.29 -6.49
N ILE A 11 0.94 3.64 -5.88
CA ILE A 11 -0.29 3.97 -6.62
C ILE A 11 -0.03 5.14 -7.58
N LEU A 12 0.67 6.19 -7.12
CA LEU A 12 0.95 7.37 -7.95
C LEU A 12 1.86 7.01 -9.13
N THR A 13 2.98 6.34 -8.88
CA THR A 13 3.93 5.93 -9.93
C THR A 13 3.31 4.97 -10.92
N GLN A 14 2.52 3.99 -10.44
CA GLN A 14 1.80 3.05 -11.31
C GLN A 14 0.74 3.76 -12.17
N SER A 15 0.05 4.76 -11.61
CA SER A 15 -0.93 5.54 -12.36
C SER A 15 -0.29 6.35 -13.49
N ILE A 16 0.92 6.85 -13.27
CA ILE A 16 1.71 7.58 -14.28
C ILE A 16 2.24 6.62 -15.35
N GLN A 17 2.74 5.44 -14.96
CA GLN A 17 3.23 4.45 -15.91
C GLN A 17 2.13 3.86 -16.79
N ARG A 18 0.90 3.78 -16.27
CA ARG A 18 -0.25 3.24 -17.00
C ARG A 18 -0.90 4.27 -17.94
N ASP A 19 -0.76 5.56 -17.66
CA ASP A 19 -1.35 6.63 -18.48
C ASP A 19 -0.56 6.81 -19.79
N ARG A 20 -1.25 6.81 -20.93
CA ARG A 20 -0.64 7.13 -22.22
C ARG A 20 -0.71 8.64 -22.45
N ARG A 21 0.43 9.25 -22.70
CA ARG A 21 0.53 10.67 -23.05
C ARG A 21 -0.22 10.96 -24.35
N LEU A 22 -1.06 12.01 -24.36
CA LEU A 22 -1.71 12.47 -25.59
C LEU A 22 -0.72 13.20 -26.51
N VAL A 23 -0.98 13.17 -27.82
CA VAL A 23 -0.03 13.56 -28.89
C VAL A 23 0.45 15.03 -28.83
N ASN A 24 -0.23 15.91 -28.08
CA ASN A 24 0.14 17.34 -27.93
C ASN A 24 0.16 17.81 -26.47
N GLU A 25 0.27 16.91 -25.49
CA GLU A 25 0.24 17.28 -24.08
C GLU A 25 1.66 17.49 -23.54
N ASP A 26 1.92 18.55 -22.77
CA ASP A 26 3.19 18.71 -22.05
C ASP A 26 3.26 17.81 -20.80
N VAL A 27 4.47 17.49 -20.34
CA VAL A 27 4.71 16.63 -19.17
C VAL A 27 3.99 17.17 -17.92
N GLU A 28 3.96 18.49 -17.77
CA GLU A 28 3.33 19.15 -16.62
C GLU A 28 1.80 19.00 -16.63
N SER A 29 1.17 19.14 -17.79
CA SER A 29 -0.28 18.93 -17.96
C SER A 29 -0.68 17.48 -17.71
N GLN A 30 0.11 16.53 -18.24
CA GLN A 30 -0.12 15.10 -18.03
C GLN A 30 -0.09 14.75 -16.53
N ILE A 31 0.97 15.17 -15.83
CA ILE A 31 1.11 14.91 -14.39
C ILE A 31 0.01 15.60 -13.61
N GLY A 32 -0.34 16.84 -13.94
CA GLY A 32 -1.45 17.58 -13.32
C GLY A 32 -2.79 16.83 -13.41
N ARG A 33 -3.12 16.29 -14.58
CA ARG A 33 -4.34 15.48 -14.78
C ARG A 33 -4.33 14.20 -13.93
N ILE A 34 -3.21 13.47 -13.93
CA ILE A 34 -3.09 12.19 -13.21
C ILE A 34 -3.14 12.41 -11.70
N VAL A 35 -2.38 13.39 -11.21
CA VAL A 35 -2.39 13.81 -9.80
C VAL A 35 -3.77 14.29 -9.39
N GLY A 36 -4.50 15.02 -10.24
CA GLY A 36 -5.87 15.43 -9.93
C GLY A 36 -6.82 14.24 -9.72
N ARG A 37 -6.67 13.16 -10.48
CA ARG A 37 -7.49 11.94 -10.35
C ARG A 37 -7.11 11.09 -9.15
N VAL A 38 -5.81 10.90 -8.91
CA VAL A 38 -5.28 9.95 -7.92
C VAL A 38 -5.02 10.61 -6.55
N GLY A 39 -4.64 11.88 -6.56
CA GLY A 39 -4.31 12.65 -5.36
C GLY A 39 -5.50 12.86 -4.42
N LEU A 40 -6.73 12.95 -4.94
CA LEU A 40 -7.94 13.04 -4.10
C LEU A 40 -8.16 11.76 -3.29
N ALA A 41 -7.95 10.59 -3.89
CA ALA A 41 -8.08 9.31 -3.18
C ALA A 41 -7.01 9.18 -2.08
N MET A 42 -5.76 9.59 -2.37
CA MET A 42 -4.66 9.59 -1.40
C MET A 42 -4.88 10.57 -0.24
N LEU A 43 -5.49 11.73 -0.52
CA LEU A 43 -5.87 12.69 0.52
C LEU A 43 -6.93 12.07 1.43
N LEU A 44 -7.96 11.47 0.86
CA LEU A 44 -9.07 10.87 1.62
C LEU A 44 -8.57 9.77 2.58
N THR A 45 -7.69 8.89 2.11
CA THR A 45 -7.12 7.83 2.95
C THR A 45 -6.27 8.42 4.08
N SER A 46 -5.32 9.30 3.76
CA SER A 46 -4.39 9.89 4.73
C SER A 46 -5.11 10.73 5.80
N VAL A 47 -6.14 11.48 5.42
CA VAL A 47 -6.97 12.25 6.36
C VAL A 47 -7.76 11.30 7.27
N SER A 48 -8.39 10.25 6.72
CA SER A 48 -9.15 9.31 7.54
C SER A 48 -8.26 8.54 8.53
N GLU A 49 -7.05 8.15 8.11
CA GLU A 49 -6.07 7.47 8.97
C GLU A 49 -5.57 8.39 10.07
N SER A 50 -5.25 9.65 9.74
CA SER A 50 -4.85 10.64 10.74
C SER A 50 -5.95 10.87 11.78
N ILE A 51 -7.20 11.04 11.34
CA ILE A 51 -8.36 11.17 12.24
C ILE A 51 -8.49 9.91 13.12
N ALA A 52 -8.38 8.71 12.55
CA ALA A 52 -8.46 7.46 13.30
C ALA A 52 -7.36 7.37 14.38
N PHE A 53 -6.12 7.75 14.06
CA PHE A 53 -5.04 7.81 15.05
C PHE A 53 -5.28 8.89 16.11
N PHE A 54 -5.75 10.07 15.74
CA PHE A 54 -6.09 11.11 16.73
C PHE A 54 -7.24 10.69 17.65
N LEU A 55 -8.24 9.95 17.15
CA LEU A 55 -9.27 9.35 17.98
C LEU A 55 -8.69 8.28 18.93
N GLY A 56 -7.70 7.51 18.49
CA GLY A 56 -6.95 6.59 19.35
C GLY A 56 -6.22 7.27 20.52
N ALA A 57 -5.86 8.54 20.36
CA ALA A 57 -5.23 9.33 21.42
C ALA A 57 -6.18 9.74 22.55
N LEU A 58 -7.50 9.57 22.39
CA LEU A 58 -8.48 9.79 23.45
C LEU A 58 -8.49 8.66 24.51
N THR A 59 -7.80 7.55 24.24
CA THR A 59 -7.73 6.43 25.18
C THR A 59 -6.97 6.81 26.46
N PRO A 60 -7.39 6.29 27.63
CA PRO A 60 -6.76 6.61 28.92
C PRO A 60 -5.36 5.97 29.10
N MET A 61 -4.97 5.04 28.22
CA MET A 61 -3.67 4.36 28.29
C MET A 61 -2.56 5.26 27.71
N PRO A 62 -1.58 5.72 28.51
CA PRO A 62 -0.61 6.73 28.07
C PRO A 62 0.31 6.24 26.93
N ALA A 63 0.66 4.96 26.91
CA ALA A 63 1.48 4.37 25.85
C ALA A 63 0.78 4.44 24.48
N VAL A 64 -0.50 4.07 24.42
CA VAL A 64 -1.30 4.12 23.18
C VAL A 64 -1.56 5.57 22.77
N ARG A 65 -1.79 6.46 23.74
CA ARG A 65 -1.99 7.88 23.47
C ARG A 65 -0.77 8.53 22.80
N LEU A 66 0.42 8.30 23.32
CA LEU A 66 1.65 8.87 22.76
C LEU A 66 1.95 8.29 21.37
N PHE A 67 1.79 6.96 21.22
CA PHE A 67 1.92 6.29 19.93
C PHE A 67 0.96 6.90 18.89
N SER A 68 -0.32 7.03 19.24
CA SER A 68 -1.36 7.47 18.30
C SER A 68 -1.20 8.95 17.92
N LEU A 69 -0.72 9.80 18.84
CA LEU A 69 -0.43 11.21 18.53
C LEU A 69 0.75 11.34 17.56
N HIS A 70 1.84 10.62 17.79
CA HIS A 70 2.97 10.60 16.86
C HIS A 70 2.60 9.98 15.50
N ALA A 71 1.80 8.91 15.52
CA ALA A 71 1.28 8.25 14.34
C ALA A 71 0.45 9.21 13.46
N GLY A 72 -0.54 9.87 14.06
CA GLY A 72 -1.43 10.80 13.38
C GLY A 72 -0.68 12.00 12.80
N MET A 73 0.32 12.53 13.53
CA MET A 73 1.18 13.62 13.04
C MET A 73 2.09 13.16 11.89
N SER A 74 2.70 11.97 12.01
CA SER A 74 3.58 11.42 10.96
C SER A 74 2.82 11.27 9.65
N VAL A 75 1.62 10.67 9.66
CA VAL A 75 0.80 10.47 8.45
C VAL A 75 0.46 11.79 7.78
N LEU A 76 0.15 12.85 8.55
CA LEU A 76 -0.10 14.18 7.98
C LEU A 76 1.14 14.79 7.32
N ILE A 77 2.29 14.74 8.00
CA ILE A 77 3.54 15.27 7.45
C ILE A 77 3.93 14.48 6.20
N ASP A 78 3.82 13.15 6.24
CA ASP A 78 4.12 12.27 5.12
C ASP A 78 3.24 12.61 3.91
N PHE A 79 1.94 12.88 4.12
CA PHE A 79 1.04 13.31 3.05
C PHE A 79 1.45 14.67 2.45
N LEU A 80 1.82 15.65 3.28
CA LEU A 80 2.28 16.96 2.80
C LEU A 80 3.57 16.84 1.97
N LEU A 81 4.54 16.06 2.45
CA LEU A 81 5.79 15.81 1.73
C LEU A 81 5.53 15.03 0.44
N GLN A 82 4.56 14.11 0.44
CA GLN A 82 4.18 13.35 -0.75
C GLN A 82 3.54 14.23 -1.83
N ILE A 83 2.58 15.10 -1.50
CA ILE A 83 1.95 15.97 -2.50
C ILE A 83 2.91 17.05 -3.02
N THR A 84 3.87 17.50 -2.22
CA THR A 84 4.76 18.61 -2.62
C THR A 84 6.07 18.12 -3.22
N ILE A 85 6.91 17.47 -2.41
CA ILE A 85 8.27 17.08 -2.79
C ILE A 85 8.23 15.95 -3.79
N PHE A 86 7.45 14.90 -3.52
CA PHE A 86 7.45 13.72 -4.39
C PHE A 86 6.87 14.03 -5.79
N ILE A 87 5.81 14.82 -5.89
CA ILE A 87 5.26 15.27 -7.18
C ILE A 87 6.26 16.14 -7.96
N SER A 88 7.02 16.98 -7.26
CA SER A 88 8.09 17.77 -7.90
C SER A 88 9.20 16.88 -8.43
N LEU A 89 9.65 15.90 -7.62
CA LEU A 89 10.70 14.96 -8.01
C LEU A 89 10.28 14.09 -9.20
N ILE A 90 9.06 13.55 -9.21
CA ILE A 90 8.57 12.72 -10.32
C ILE A 90 8.40 13.54 -11.61
N THR A 91 8.01 14.82 -11.51
CA THR A 91 7.94 15.71 -12.67
C THR A 91 9.32 15.94 -13.29
N ILE A 92 10.34 16.14 -12.45
CA ILE A 92 11.73 16.27 -12.92
C ILE A 92 12.22 14.95 -13.52
N ASP A 93 11.91 13.83 -12.88
CA ASP A 93 12.26 12.49 -13.35
C ASP A 93 11.67 12.20 -14.74
N GLN A 94 10.38 12.45 -14.95
CA GLN A 94 9.74 12.30 -16.26
C GLN A 94 10.38 13.18 -17.34
N LYS A 95 10.71 14.43 -17.01
CA LYS A 95 11.43 15.34 -17.91
C LYS A 95 12.83 14.82 -18.27
N ARG A 96 13.51 14.10 -17.37
CA ARG A 96 14.83 13.48 -17.63
C ARG A 96 14.71 12.24 -18.52
N THR A 97 13.72 11.40 -18.27
CA THR A 97 13.45 10.19 -19.07
C THR A 97 13.21 10.53 -20.53
N ILE A 98 12.44 11.60 -20.80
CA ILE A 98 12.20 12.07 -22.18
C ILE A 98 13.48 12.58 -22.85
N LYS A 99 14.39 13.18 -22.09
CA LYS A 99 15.70 13.66 -22.57
C LYS A 99 16.74 12.54 -22.70
N ASN A 100 16.37 11.30 -22.41
CA ASN A 100 17.17 10.08 -22.60
C ASN A 100 18.58 10.16 -21.97
N ARG A 101 18.64 10.64 -20.72
CA ARG A 101 19.86 10.72 -19.89
C ARG A 101 19.80 9.67 -18.78
N PHE A 102 20.96 9.24 -18.26
CA PHE A 102 21.00 8.23 -17.19
C PHE A 102 20.47 8.77 -15.85
N ASP A 103 19.71 7.94 -15.13
CA ASP A 103 19.03 8.28 -13.86
C ASP A 103 20.01 8.63 -12.72
N ILE A 104 21.17 7.98 -12.68
CA ILE A 104 22.17 8.14 -11.60
C ILE A 104 23.30 9.11 -11.99
N PHE A 105 23.58 9.26 -13.29
CA PHE A 105 24.65 10.12 -13.80
C PHE A 105 24.09 11.20 -14.71
N CYS A 106 23.85 12.40 -14.15
CA CYS A 106 23.22 13.55 -14.82
C CYS A 106 23.88 14.04 -16.12
N CYS A 107 25.13 13.62 -16.42
CA CYS A 107 25.97 14.20 -17.47
C CYS A 107 26.19 13.29 -18.69
N LEU A 108 25.76 12.03 -18.66
CA LEU A 108 25.94 11.10 -19.78
C LEU A 108 24.62 10.99 -20.56
N GLN A 109 24.66 11.34 -21.84
CA GLN A 109 23.54 11.21 -22.76
C GLN A 109 23.72 9.93 -23.57
N ILE A 110 22.67 9.11 -23.67
CA ILE A 110 22.75 7.90 -24.50
C ILE A 110 22.92 8.35 -25.96
N SER A 111 23.99 7.91 -26.62
CA SER A 111 24.11 8.09 -28.06
C SER A 111 23.12 7.13 -28.73
N SER A 112 22.17 7.70 -29.47
CA SER A 112 21.12 6.96 -30.14
C SER A 112 21.69 6.15 -31.31
N THR A 113 21.76 4.82 -31.16
CA THR A 113 21.69 3.90 -32.30
C THR A 113 20.54 2.94 -32.04
N ASP A 114 19.60 2.98 -32.97
CA ASP A 114 18.33 2.28 -33.11
C ASP A 114 17.08 2.81 -32.39
N SER A 115 16.12 3.12 -33.27
CA SER A 115 14.79 3.69 -33.12
C SER A 115 13.78 2.70 -32.52
N ASN A 116 12.75 3.29 -31.89
CA ASN A 116 11.47 2.70 -31.45
C ASN A 116 11.50 1.75 -30.23
N SER A 117 11.58 2.34 -29.02
CA SER A 117 10.64 2.06 -27.91
C SER A 117 10.98 2.98 -26.71
N PRO A 118 10.07 3.80 -26.14
CA PRO A 118 10.43 4.76 -25.08
C PRO A 118 10.57 4.14 -23.68
N TYR A 119 10.44 2.82 -23.53
CA TYR A 119 10.50 2.15 -22.23
C TYR A 119 10.81 0.66 -22.44
N ARG A 120 12.08 0.25 -22.27
CA ARG A 120 12.44 -1.18 -22.39
C ARG A 120 13.67 -1.55 -21.57
N TRP A 121 13.45 -2.07 -20.35
CA TRP A 121 14.47 -2.78 -19.58
C TRP A 121 14.77 -4.11 -20.27
N LYS A 122 16.03 -4.29 -20.71
CA LYS A 122 16.49 -5.32 -21.66
C LYS A 122 16.39 -6.77 -21.19
N TRP A 123 16.02 -7.05 -19.94
CA TRP A 123 16.09 -8.41 -19.38
C TRP A 123 14.91 -9.33 -19.76
N PHE A 124 13.77 -8.79 -20.23
CA PHE A 124 12.56 -9.58 -20.54
C PHE A 124 12.27 -9.71 -22.04
N LYS A 125 13.21 -10.27 -22.81
CA LYS A 125 13.00 -10.52 -24.24
C LYS A 125 12.40 -11.92 -24.47
N LYS A 126 11.07 -12.03 -24.64
CA LYS A 126 10.41 -13.28 -25.08
C LYS A 126 10.04 -13.22 -26.57
N LYS A 127 10.40 -14.28 -27.27
CA LYS A 127 10.26 -14.58 -28.70
C LYS A 127 8.79 -14.57 -29.15
N SER A 128 8.46 -13.73 -30.13
CA SER A 128 7.14 -13.70 -30.77
C SER A 128 7.09 -14.69 -31.95
N ILE A 129 6.09 -15.56 -31.95
CA ILE A 129 5.72 -16.43 -33.07
C ILE A 129 4.62 -15.70 -33.84
N ASN A 130 4.90 -15.44 -35.11
CA ASN A 130 4.05 -14.71 -36.03
C ASN A 130 2.87 -15.61 -36.48
N LYS A 131 1.63 -15.12 -36.38
CA LYS A 131 0.49 -15.73 -37.06
C LYS A 131 -0.39 -14.61 -37.63
N ASN A 132 -0.18 -14.36 -38.92
CA ASN A 132 -1.02 -13.53 -39.76
C ASN A 132 -2.43 -14.14 -39.87
N LEU A 133 -3.45 -13.29 -39.84
CA LEU A 133 -4.61 -13.44 -40.71
C LEU A 133 -5.33 -12.10 -40.85
N ASN A 134 -5.18 -11.48 -42.01
CA ASN A 134 -5.92 -10.30 -42.44
C ASN A 134 -7.19 -10.76 -43.16
N SER A 135 -8.31 -10.07 -42.91
CA SER A 135 -9.34 -9.74 -43.92
C SER A 135 -10.47 -8.99 -43.22
N LEU A 136 -10.71 -7.70 -43.58
CA LEU A 136 -11.90 -7.26 -44.34
C LEU A 136 -13.19 -7.47 -43.54
N GLU A 137 -13.86 -6.47 -42.97
CA GLU A 137 -14.67 -5.42 -43.62
C GLU A 137 -15.34 -4.59 -42.49
N THR A 138 -15.36 -3.25 -42.54
CA THR A 138 -16.45 -2.38 -43.05
C THR A 138 -17.24 -1.68 -41.93
N SER A 139 -16.92 -0.40 -41.77
CA SER A 139 -17.77 0.77 -41.52
C SER A 139 -19.14 0.67 -40.81
N THR A 140 -19.28 1.60 -39.86
CA THR A 140 -20.45 2.43 -39.51
C THR A 140 -21.44 1.98 -38.41
N ILE A 141 -21.55 2.87 -37.40
CA ILE A 141 -22.60 3.02 -36.37
C ILE A 141 -22.44 2.16 -35.10
N LYS A 142 -21.68 2.72 -34.12
CA LYS A 142 -21.97 2.78 -32.67
C LYS A 142 -20.77 3.44 -31.96
N GLU A 143 -20.72 4.77 -32.02
CA GLU A 143 -20.00 5.54 -31.01
C GLU A 143 -20.71 5.34 -29.67
N ASN A 144 -19.92 5.13 -28.60
CA ASN A 144 -20.33 4.76 -27.23
C ASN A 144 -20.46 3.25 -26.98
N GLU A 145 -19.30 2.60 -26.72
CA GLU A 145 -19.06 1.51 -25.74
C GLU A 145 -17.84 0.63 -26.08
N ILE A 146 -17.14 0.84 -27.20
CA ILE A 146 -16.02 -0.02 -27.58
C ILE A 146 -14.78 0.83 -27.86
N ASN A 147 -14.04 1.16 -26.80
CA ASN A 147 -12.63 1.56 -26.88
C ASN A 147 -11.87 1.17 -25.60
N GLU A 148 -12.21 0.00 -25.03
CA GLU A 148 -11.51 -0.51 -23.83
C GLU A 148 -10.66 -1.77 -24.10
N ASP A 149 -10.52 -2.22 -25.36
CA ASP A 149 -9.83 -3.48 -25.66
C ASP A 149 -8.90 -3.42 -26.89
N ASN A 150 -8.07 -2.37 -26.99
CA ASN A 150 -6.90 -2.38 -27.88
C ASN A 150 -5.64 -1.80 -27.20
N SER A 151 -5.42 -2.15 -25.93
CA SER A 151 -4.20 -1.81 -25.18
C SER A 151 -3.20 -2.98 -25.16
N ASN A 152 -2.76 -3.46 -26.32
CA ASN A 152 -1.74 -4.52 -26.42
C ASN A 152 -0.29 -4.01 -26.30
N GLU A 153 -0.03 -2.97 -25.52
CA GLU A 153 1.36 -2.61 -25.17
C GLU A 153 1.50 -2.21 -23.69
N ILE A 154 2.24 -3.09 -22.99
CA ILE A 154 2.87 -3.00 -21.66
C ILE A 154 1.95 -3.17 -20.44
N ASP A 155 1.13 -4.21 -20.48
CA ASP A 155 0.61 -4.81 -19.26
C ASP A 155 1.76 -5.55 -18.55
N GLY A 156 2.23 -5.01 -17.42
CA GLY A 156 3.25 -5.65 -16.59
C GLY A 156 2.89 -7.09 -16.24
N PHE A 157 3.88 -7.96 -16.03
CA PHE A 157 3.68 -9.39 -15.75
C PHE A 157 2.64 -9.63 -14.64
N LEU A 158 2.68 -8.81 -13.58
CA LEU A 158 1.73 -8.84 -12.47
C LEU A 158 0.29 -8.53 -12.94
N TYR A 159 0.09 -7.44 -13.67
CA TYR A 159 -1.25 -7.08 -14.17
C TYR A 159 -1.82 -8.15 -15.09
N ARG A 160 -0.98 -8.80 -15.91
CA ARG A 160 -1.40 -9.92 -16.76
C ARG A 160 -1.87 -11.12 -15.94
N ILE A 161 -1.14 -11.50 -14.89
CA ILE A 161 -1.57 -12.60 -14.00
C ILE A 161 -2.92 -12.26 -13.34
N PHE A 162 -3.06 -11.03 -12.83
CA PHE A 162 -4.28 -10.62 -12.17
C PHE A 162 -5.48 -10.57 -13.13
N LYS A 163 -5.31 -10.01 -14.34
CA LYS A 163 -6.37 -9.90 -15.34
C LYS A 163 -6.77 -11.24 -15.94
N TYR A 164 -5.81 -12.11 -16.29
CA TYR A 164 -6.10 -13.33 -17.05
C TYR A 164 -6.28 -14.59 -16.20
N ASN A 165 -5.69 -14.66 -15.01
CA ASN A 165 -5.79 -15.85 -14.15
C ASN A 165 -6.67 -15.60 -12.93
N TYR A 166 -6.41 -14.51 -12.20
CA TYR A 166 -7.06 -14.27 -10.90
C TYR A 166 -8.51 -13.75 -11.02
N ALA A 167 -8.74 -12.71 -11.84
CA ALA A 167 -10.05 -12.11 -12.02
C ALA A 167 -11.11 -13.10 -12.55
N PRO A 168 -10.89 -13.86 -13.64
CA PRO A 168 -11.89 -14.82 -14.12
C PRO A 168 -12.10 -15.99 -13.17
N PHE A 169 -11.07 -16.38 -12.38
CA PHE A 169 -11.22 -17.43 -11.37
C PHE A 169 -12.19 -17.01 -10.26
N ILE A 170 -12.06 -15.81 -9.72
CA ILE A 170 -12.95 -15.33 -8.64
C ILE A 170 -14.35 -14.99 -9.15
N MET A 171 -14.45 -14.47 -10.38
CA MET A 171 -15.73 -14.02 -10.94
C MET A 171 -16.67 -15.16 -11.33
N ASN A 172 -16.16 -16.40 -11.43
CA ASN A 172 -16.94 -17.59 -11.73
C ASN A 172 -18.10 -17.79 -10.73
N ASP A 173 -19.30 -18.11 -11.24
CA ASP A 173 -20.54 -18.13 -10.46
C ASP A 173 -20.57 -19.19 -9.35
N TYR A 174 -19.74 -20.23 -9.47
CA TYR A 174 -19.57 -21.26 -8.42
C TYR A 174 -18.53 -20.86 -7.35
N ILE A 175 -17.45 -20.17 -7.75
CA ILE A 175 -16.36 -19.81 -6.85
C ILE A 175 -16.76 -18.62 -5.98
N ARG A 176 -17.56 -17.69 -6.52
CA ARG A 176 -18.07 -16.52 -5.80
C ARG A 176 -18.78 -16.85 -4.47
N PRO A 177 -19.83 -17.70 -4.43
CA PRO A 177 -20.47 -18.05 -3.17
C PRO A 177 -19.55 -18.84 -2.22
N LEU A 178 -18.64 -19.66 -2.76
CA LEU A 178 -17.67 -20.41 -1.97
C LEU A 178 -16.70 -19.49 -1.22
N VAL A 179 -16.18 -18.45 -1.88
CA VAL A 179 -15.29 -17.45 -1.26
C VAL A 179 -16.02 -16.73 -0.13
N ILE A 180 -17.27 -16.32 -0.36
CA ILE A 180 -18.10 -15.66 0.66
C ILE A 180 -18.31 -16.58 1.87
N PHE A 181 -18.61 -17.87 1.63
CA PHE A 181 -18.80 -18.85 2.71
C PHE A 181 -17.53 -19.04 3.55
N ILE A 182 -16.35 -19.09 2.92
CA ILE A 182 -15.05 -19.20 3.62
C ILE A 182 -14.80 -17.97 4.49
N PHE A 183 -14.96 -16.75 3.95
CA PHE A 183 -14.76 -15.53 4.72
C PHE A 183 -15.77 -15.40 5.87
N PHE A 184 -17.03 -15.78 5.65
CA PHE A 184 -18.05 -15.77 6.70
C PHE A 184 -17.74 -16.77 7.81
N THR A 185 -17.31 -17.97 7.45
CA THR A 185 -16.89 -19.00 8.42
C THR A 185 -15.66 -18.54 9.21
N TRP A 186 -14.69 -17.91 8.54
CA TRP A 186 -13.49 -17.36 9.19
C TRP A 186 -13.83 -16.21 10.15
N LEU A 187 -14.75 -15.32 9.76
CA LEU A 187 -15.23 -14.23 10.60
C LEU A 187 -16.00 -14.78 11.83
N ALA A 188 -16.89 -15.75 11.63
CA ALA A 188 -17.62 -16.40 12.72
C ALA A 188 -16.67 -17.10 13.71
N ALA A 189 -15.66 -17.80 13.20
CA ALA A 189 -14.62 -18.42 14.03
C ALA A 189 -13.82 -17.37 14.80
N SER A 190 -13.48 -16.23 14.18
CA SER A 190 -12.77 -15.12 14.83
C SER A 190 -13.60 -14.54 15.99
N ILE A 191 -14.91 -14.33 15.81
CA ILE A 191 -15.81 -13.84 16.87
C ILE A 191 -15.93 -14.87 18.01
N ALA A 192 -16.04 -16.15 17.69
CA ALA A 192 -16.12 -17.21 18.70
C ALA A 192 -14.86 -17.33 19.57
N LEU A 193 -13.70 -16.89 19.06
CA LEU A 193 -12.41 -16.94 19.75
C LEU A 193 -12.10 -15.70 20.61
N ILE A 194 -12.78 -14.56 20.39
CA ILE A 194 -12.62 -13.34 21.22
C ILE A 194 -12.69 -13.60 22.73
N PRO A 195 -13.66 -14.38 23.28
CA PRO A 195 -13.74 -14.59 24.73
C PRO A 195 -12.59 -15.43 25.32
N TYR A 196 -11.85 -16.18 24.50
CA TYR A 196 -10.71 -16.99 24.96
C TYR A 196 -9.40 -16.20 25.05
N VAL A 197 -9.39 -14.93 24.62
CA VAL A 197 -8.20 -14.07 24.69
C VAL A 197 -7.92 -13.72 26.15
N LYS A 198 -6.79 -14.19 26.67
CA LYS A 198 -6.32 -13.83 28.02
C LYS A 198 -6.04 -12.33 28.08
N ILE A 199 -6.64 -11.64 29.06
CA ILE A 199 -6.38 -10.22 29.32
C ILE A 199 -5.25 -10.11 30.35
N GLY A 200 -4.21 -9.35 30.01
CA GLY A 200 -3.07 -9.09 30.88
C GLY A 200 -1.74 -9.49 30.24
N LEU A 201 -0.68 -8.82 30.65
CA LEU A 201 0.68 -9.10 30.20
C LEU A 201 1.34 -10.00 31.25
N GLU A 202 1.66 -11.25 30.91
CA GLU A 202 2.46 -12.06 31.80
C GLU A 202 3.88 -11.44 31.91
N GLN A 203 4.39 -11.28 33.13
CA GLN A 203 5.65 -10.58 33.34
C GLN A 203 6.88 -11.37 32.88
N ASN A 204 6.78 -12.69 32.76
CA ASN A 204 7.84 -13.57 32.22
C ASN A 204 8.13 -13.31 30.73
N ILE A 205 7.10 -12.99 29.93
CA ILE A 205 7.25 -12.78 28.48
C ILE A 205 7.79 -11.40 28.11
N THR A 206 7.84 -10.45 29.06
CA THR A 206 8.43 -9.12 28.85
C THR A 206 9.94 -9.08 29.08
N MET A 207 10.49 -10.13 29.67
CA MET A 207 11.92 -10.25 29.98
C MET A 207 12.67 -10.88 28.81
N ALA A 208 13.93 -10.50 28.66
CA ALA A 208 14.82 -11.19 27.72
C ALA A 208 14.90 -12.68 28.11
N LYS A 209 14.87 -13.57 27.11
CA LYS A 209 14.77 -15.02 27.33
C LYS A 209 15.92 -15.59 28.18
N ASP A 210 17.08 -14.95 28.15
CA ASP A 210 18.28 -15.37 28.90
C ASP A 210 18.46 -14.59 30.22
N SER A 211 17.43 -13.84 30.65
CA SER A 211 17.51 -13.05 31.88
C SER A 211 17.31 -13.92 33.12
N TYR A 212 18.20 -13.76 34.10
CA TYR A 212 18.07 -14.33 35.46
C TYR A 212 16.74 -13.98 36.14
N MET A 213 16.09 -12.91 35.69
CA MET A 213 14.79 -12.47 36.21
C MET A 213 13.70 -13.53 35.99
N ILE A 214 13.75 -14.29 34.88
CA ILE A 214 12.76 -15.34 34.61
C ILE A 214 12.81 -16.42 35.70
N GLU A 215 14.02 -16.83 36.09
CA GLU A 215 14.24 -17.83 37.14
C GLU A 215 13.83 -17.30 38.52
N TYR A 216 14.16 -16.04 38.82
CA TYR A 216 13.71 -15.36 40.04
C TYR A 216 12.18 -15.32 40.16
N PHE A 217 11.44 -14.92 39.11
CA PHE A 217 9.98 -14.88 39.15
C PHE A 217 9.34 -16.27 39.23
N SER A 218 9.98 -17.29 38.65
CA SER A 218 9.53 -18.68 38.79
C SER A 218 9.69 -19.16 40.23
N ALA A 219 10.86 -18.93 40.84
CA ALA A 219 11.11 -19.28 42.23
C ALA A 219 10.18 -18.51 43.19
N LEU A 220 9.94 -17.22 42.93
CA LEU A 220 9.03 -16.40 43.72
C LEU A 220 7.59 -16.93 43.66
N LYS A 221 7.10 -17.32 42.48
CA LYS A 221 5.77 -17.95 42.33
C LYS A 221 5.66 -19.32 43.03
N GLN A 222 6.75 -20.09 43.08
CA GLN A 222 6.74 -21.45 43.63
C GLN A 222 6.92 -21.50 45.15
N TYR A 223 7.78 -20.64 45.72
CA TYR A 223 8.17 -20.71 47.13
C TYR A 223 7.57 -19.61 48.01
N LEU A 224 7.13 -18.48 47.45
CA LEU A 224 6.60 -17.37 48.24
C LEU A 224 5.09 -17.55 48.51
N ALA A 225 4.72 -17.75 49.76
CA ALA A 225 3.33 -17.92 50.19
C ALA A 225 2.59 -16.60 50.50
N VAL A 226 3.27 -15.45 50.43
CA VAL A 226 2.75 -14.14 50.82
C VAL A 226 2.82 -13.17 49.64
N GLY A 227 1.75 -12.43 49.40
CA GLY A 227 1.69 -11.39 48.37
C GLY A 227 2.30 -10.05 48.81
N PRO A 228 2.34 -9.05 47.92
CA PRO A 228 2.78 -7.69 48.27
C PRO A 228 1.94 -7.10 49.43
N PRO A 229 2.53 -6.37 50.39
CA PRO A 229 1.80 -5.78 51.50
C PRO A 229 0.84 -4.68 51.01
N VAL A 230 -0.37 -4.64 51.58
CA VAL A 230 -1.39 -3.62 51.29
C VAL A 230 -1.46 -2.64 52.45
N TYR A 231 -1.32 -1.34 52.16
CA TYR A 231 -1.39 -0.28 53.16
C TYR A 231 -2.74 0.45 53.06
N PHE A 232 -3.54 0.39 54.13
CA PHE A 232 -4.79 1.14 54.24
C PHE A 232 -4.50 2.53 54.83
N ILE A 233 -4.61 3.57 54.00
CA ILE A 233 -4.35 4.95 54.41
C ILE A 233 -5.69 5.63 54.71
N ILE A 234 -5.91 6.02 55.97
CA ILE A 234 -7.08 6.81 56.39
C ILE A 234 -6.74 8.29 56.19
N LYS A 235 -7.46 8.96 55.30
CA LYS A 235 -7.32 10.42 55.10
C LYS A 235 -8.05 11.16 56.23
N PRO A 236 -7.50 12.27 56.76
CA PRO A 236 -8.19 13.07 57.77
C PRO A 236 -9.51 13.62 57.22
N GLY A 237 -10.54 13.64 58.06
CA GLY A 237 -11.84 14.24 57.72
C GLY A 237 -11.70 15.73 57.44
N LYS A 238 -12.38 16.22 56.40
CA LYS A 238 -12.52 17.66 56.14
C LYS A 238 -13.21 18.36 57.30
#